data_AF-A0A7S2YK64-F1
#
_entry.id   AF-A0A7S2YK64-F1
#
_cell.length_a   1.000
_cell.length_b   1.000
_cell.length_c   1.000
_cell.angle_alpha   90.00
_cell.angle_beta   90.00
_cell.angle_gamma   90.00
#
_symmetry.space_group_name_H-M   'P 1'
#
loop_
_entity.id
_entity.type
_entity.pdbx_description
1 polymer ?
#
loop_
_entity_poly.entity_id
_entity_poly.type
_entity_poly.pdbx_seq_one_letter_code
_entity_poly.pdbx_strand_id
1 'polypeptide(L)'
;AKLLIPYVRRVLDSLDVRNGPSHGEVMMTDDGPCLVEMNCRAHGGDGNWRPLCRALNGGYSQVEASVDAYLDSRQFMVTPDRPPAPFKASGQEVILVSFSRGTVKSTPGFEKIKKLHSFVYLETGIKKGSKVDYTVDLFTGIGSVILMHEDPKVLESDVAFIRQMEKDNKLFEYEPSRVMFSSPSNILDTLLSTVTISADNQQNYF
;
A
#
# COMPACT_ATOMS: atom_id res chain seq x y z
N ALA A 1 4.37 0.08 -25.41
CA ALA A 1 3.75 -0.96 -26.28
C ALA A 1 4.73 -1.55 -27.31
N LYS A 2 5.28 -0.75 -28.24
CA LYS A 2 6.09 -1.26 -29.38
C LYS A 2 7.37 -2.02 -29.00
N LEU A 3 7.99 -1.70 -27.86
CA LEU A 3 9.21 -2.38 -27.37
C LEU A 3 8.88 -3.49 -26.36
N LEU A 4 8.12 -3.16 -25.31
CA LEU A 4 7.85 -4.07 -24.19
C LEU A 4 7.01 -5.29 -24.59
N ILE A 5 5.97 -5.15 -25.41
CA ILE A 5 5.11 -6.29 -25.78
C ILE A 5 5.91 -7.36 -26.56
N PRO A 6 6.67 -7.02 -27.63
CA PRO A 6 7.52 -7.99 -28.30
C PRO A 6 8.60 -8.59 -27.40
N TYR A 7 9.18 -7.81 -26.49
CA TYR A 7 10.18 -8.31 -25.54
C TYR A 7 9.59 -9.39 -24.62
N VAL A 8 8.47 -9.09 -23.95
CA VAL A 8 7.79 -10.04 -23.04
C VAL A 8 7.34 -11.29 -23.79
N ARG A 9 6.83 -11.17 -25.02
CA ARG A 9 6.48 -12.33 -25.85
C ARG A 9 7.67 -13.25 -26.14
N ARG A 10 8.83 -12.69 -26.50
CA ARG A 10 10.05 -13.49 -26.71
C ARG A 10 10.54 -14.17 -25.43
N VAL A 11 10.38 -13.52 -24.28
CA VAL A 11 10.69 -14.15 -22.98
C VAL A 11 9.79 -15.37 -22.77
N LEU A 12 8.47 -15.22 -22.97
CA LEU A 12 7.52 -16.34 -22.85
C LEU A 12 7.85 -17.48 -23.83
N ASP A 13 8.17 -17.16 -25.09
CA ASP A 13 8.60 -18.14 -26.07
C ASP A 13 9.88 -18.89 -25.66
N SER A 14 10.84 -18.16 -25.07
CA SER A 14 12.12 -18.74 -24.62
C SER A 14 11.97 -19.64 -23.40
N LEU A 15 10.97 -19.38 -22.57
CA LEU A 15 10.59 -20.20 -21.41
C LEU A 15 9.61 -21.32 -21.77
N ASP A 16 9.24 -21.45 -23.06
CA ASP A 16 8.23 -22.38 -23.58
C ASP A 16 6.86 -22.26 -22.89
N VAL A 17 6.49 -21.04 -22.48
CA VAL A 17 5.19 -20.75 -21.88
C VAL A 17 4.16 -20.56 -22.98
N ARG A 18 3.35 -21.59 -23.23
CA ARG A 18 2.38 -21.62 -24.35
C ARG A 18 0.95 -21.25 -23.98
N ASN A 19 0.55 -21.46 -22.72
CA ASN A 19 -0.84 -21.32 -22.28
C ASN A 19 -0.93 -20.72 -20.88
N GLY A 20 -2.04 -20.03 -20.62
CA GLY A 20 -2.36 -19.47 -19.32
C GLY A 20 -1.81 -18.06 -19.07
N PRO A 21 -2.12 -17.47 -17.91
CA PRO A 21 -1.66 -16.14 -17.54
C PRO A 21 -0.18 -16.13 -17.16
N SER A 22 0.51 -15.04 -17.47
CA SER A 22 1.86 -14.73 -17.01
C SER A 22 1.96 -13.37 -16.32
N HIS A 23 2.78 -13.26 -15.29
CA HIS A 23 3.15 -12.00 -14.64
C HIS A 23 4.65 -11.81 -14.81
N GLY A 24 5.06 -10.67 -15.37
CA GLY A 24 6.46 -10.38 -15.61
C GLY A 24 6.83 -8.99 -15.11
N GLU A 25 7.98 -8.91 -14.47
CA GLU A 25 8.60 -7.66 -14.02
C GLU A 25 9.76 -7.33 -14.96
N VAL A 26 9.69 -6.16 -15.58
CA VAL A 26 10.68 -5.71 -16.57
C VAL A 26 11.09 -4.28 -16.23
N MET A 27 12.40 -4.06 -16.11
CA MET A 27 12.97 -2.73 -15.92
C MET A 27 13.38 -2.15 -17.28
N MET A 28 13.02 -0.90 -17.54
CA MET A 28 13.57 -0.17 -18.69
C MET A 28 14.95 0.38 -18.30
N THR A 29 15.97 0.03 -19.08
CA THR A 29 17.35 0.51 -18.95
C THR A 29 17.75 1.32 -20.18
N ASP A 30 18.92 1.96 -20.16
CA ASP A 30 19.45 2.71 -21.29
C ASP A 30 19.67 1.81 -22.54
N ASP A 31 19.98 0.53 -22.33
CA ASP A 31 20.16 -0.48 -23.39
C ASP A 31 18.84 -1.17 -23.80
N GLY A 32 17.72 -0.83 -23.15
CA GLY A 32 16.40 -1.37 -23.42
C GLY A 32 15.80 -2.18 -22.27
N PRO A 33 14.74 -2.98 -22.54
CA PRO A 33 14.05 -3.75 -21.50
C PRO A 33 14.91 -4.89 -20.95
N CYS A 34 14.99 -4.97 -19.62
CA CYS A 34 15.69 -6.00 -18.86
C CYS A 34 14.69 -6.78 -18.00
N LEU A 35 14.61 -8.09 -18.20
CA LEU A 35 13.76 -8.98 -17.41
C LEU A 35 14.29 -9.08 -15.98
N VAL A 36 13.43 -8.80 -15.01
CA VAL A 36 13.69 -9.02 -13.59
C VAL A 36 13.10 -10.37 -13.18
N GLU A 37 11.84 -10.62 -13.52
CA GLU A 37 11.12 -11.83 -13.15
C GLU A 37 10.08 -12.21 -14.22
N MET A 38 9.83 -13.51 -14.40
CA MET A 38 8.68 -14.03 -15.15
C MET A 38 8.05 -15.22 -14.42
N ASN A 39 6.75 -15.15 -14.21
CA ASN A 39 5.94 -16.16 -13.53
C ASN A 39 4.75 -16.61 -14.38
N CYS A 40 4.42 -17.89 -14.37
CA CYS A 40 3.27 -18.47 -15.10
C CYS A 40 2.00 -18.48 -14.25
N ARG A 41 1.60 -17.30 -13.75
CA ARG A 41 0.37 -17.09 -12.97
C ARG A 41 -0.20 -15.71 -13.24
N ALA A 42 -1.41 -15.47 -12.75
CA ALA A 42 -1.97 -14.14 -12.72
C ALA A 42 -1.17 -13.19 -11.80
N HIS A 43 -1.27 -11.89 -12.07
CA HIS A 43 -0.75 -10.85 -11.19
C HIS A 43 -1.31 -11.02 -9.76
N GLY A 44 -0.44 -10.86 -8.76
CA GLY A 44 -0.78 -10.94 -7.33
C GLY A 44 -1.64 -9.77 -6.83
N GLY A 45 -1.68 -9.55 -5.52
CA GLY A 45 -2.49 -8.50 -4.88
C GLY A 45 -3.98 -8.84 -4.86
N ASP A 46 -4.29 -10.13 -4.64
CA ASP A 46 -5.65 -10.71 -4.53
C ASP A 46 -6.64 -10.33 -5.66
N GLY A 47 -6.11 -9.90 -6.81
CA GLY A 47 -6.92 -9.45 -7.95
C GLY A 47 -7.56 -8.08 -7.76
N ASN A 48 -7.10 -7.27 -6.79
CA ASN A 48 -7.64 -5.93 -6.53
C ASN A 48 -7.42 -4.96 -7.70
N TRP A 49 -6.40 -5.22 -8.52
CA TRP A 49 -6.13 -4.52 -9.78
C TRP A 49 -7.14 -4.86 -10.90
N ARG A 50 -7.95 -5.91 -10.76
CA ARG A 50 -8.83 -6.41 -11.83
C ARG A 50 -9.82 -5.35 -12.33
N PRO A 51 -10.53 -4.57 -11.48
CA PRO A 51 -11.41 -3.50 -11.92
C PRO A 51 -10.67 -2.41 -12.72
N LEU A 52 -9.45 -2.05 -12.29
CA LEU A 52 -8.61 -1.08 -12.98
C LEU A 52 -8.25 -1.57 -14.39
N CYS A 53 -7.74 -2.80 -14.54
CA CYS A 53 -7.41 -3.35 -15.86
C CYS A 53 -8.62 -3.41 -16.78
N ARG A 54 -9.78 -3.83 -16.27
CA ARG A 54 -11.02 -3.87 -17.06
C ARG A 54 -11.38 -2.50 -17.62
N ALA A 55 -11.29 -1.45 -16.81
CA ALA A 55 -11.61 -0.11 -17.27
C ALA A 55 -10.59 0.44 -18.27
N LEU A 56 -9.29 0.24 -18.03
CA LEU A 56 -8.22 0.69 -18.94
C LEU A 56 -8.30 0.01 -20.31
N ASN A 57 -8.61 -1.30 -20.32
CA ASN A 57 -8.56 -2.13 -21.52
C ASN A 57 -9.90 -2.22 -22.26
N GLY A 58 -10.99 -1.74 -21.66
CA GLY A 58 -12.32 -1.75 -22.28
C GLY A 58 -13.13 -3.01 -22.04
N GLY A 59 -12.95 -3.67 -20.89
CA GLY A 59 -13.87 -4.67 -20.36
C GLY A 59 -13.24 -5.99 -19.93
N TYR A 60 -11.93 -6.15 -20.09
CA TYR A 60 -11.24 -7.42 -19.81
C TYR A 60 -9.96 -7.22 -18.99
N SER A 61 -9.55 -8.28 -18.32
CA SER A 61 -8.27 -8.39 -17.63
C SER A 61 -7.63 -9.74 -17.93
N GLN A 62 -6.43 -9.98 -17.40
CA GLN A 62 -5.79 -11.29 -17.49
C GLN A 62 -6.63 -12.41 -16.85
N VAL A 63 -7.45 -12.13 -15.83
CA VAL A 63 -8.30 -13.13 -15.19
C VAL A 63 -9.42 -13.58 -16.13
N GLU A 64 -10.21 -12.64 -16.66
CA GLU A 64 -11.29 -12.98 -17.61
C GLU A 64 -10.74 -13.64 -18.87
N ALA A 65 -9.66 -13.12 -19.45
CA ALA A 65 -9.03 -13.73 -20.61
C ALA A 65 -8.55 -15.17 -20.34
N SER A 66 -8.06 -15.45 -19.12
CA SER A 66 -7.67 -16.82 -18.74
C SER A 66 -8.89 -17.73 -18.61
N VAL A 67 -9.97 -17.27 -17.98
CA VAL A 67 -11.21 -18.05 -17.85
C VAL A 67 -11.80 -18.35 -19.21
N ASP A 68 -11.90 -17.35 -20.10
CA ASP A 68 -12.40 -17.52 -21.46
C ASP A 68 -11.52 -18.50 -22.25
N ALA A 69 -10.19 -18.45 -22.11
CA ALA A 69 -9.29 -19.39 -22.78
C ALA A 69 -9.58 -20.86 -22.41
N TYR A 70 -9.99 -21.13 -21.16
CA TYR A 70 -10.31 -22.48 -20.69
C TYR A 70 -11.76 -22.90 -20.96
N LEU A 71 -12.72 -21.97 -20.88
CA LEU A 71 -14.14 -22.30 -20.80
C LEU A 71 -14.96 -21.80 -22.00
N ASP A 72 -14.50 -20.79 -22.72
CA ASP A 72 -15.19 -20.22 -23.88
C ASP A 72 -14.21 -19.68 -24.92
N SER A 73 -13.75 -20.57 -25.80
CA SER A 73 -12.79 -20.22 -26.85
C SER A 73 -13.29 -19.14 -27.80
N ARG A 74 -14.61 -18.95 -27.95
CA ARG A 74 -15.16 -17.90 -28.82
C ARG A 74 -14.96 -16.53 -28.18
N GLN A 75 -15.22 -16.42 -26.88
CA GLN A 75 -14.98 -15.20 -26.11
C GLN A 75 -13.47 -14.89 -26.03
N PHE A 76 -12.63 -15.92 -25.89
CA PHE A 76 -11.18 -15.71 -25.93
C PHE A 76 -10.71 -15.15 -27.28
N MET A 77 -11.20 -15.70 -28.40
CA MET A 77 -10.80 -15.26 -29.74
C MET A 77 -11.18 -13.81 -30.08
N VAL A 78 -12.20 -13.23 -29.42
CA VAL A 78 -12.55 -11.81 -29.62
C VAL A 78 -11.74 -10.86 -28.72
N THR A 79 -10.94 -11.38 -27.79
CA THR A 79 -10.04 -10.56 -26.98
C THR A 79 -8.92 -9.98 -27.87
N PRO A 80 -8.68 -8.65 -27.84
CA PRO A 80 -7.66 -8.03 -28.67
C PRO A 80 -6.25 -8.58 -28.38
N ASP A 81 -5.44 -8.77 -29.43
CA ASP A 81 -4.01 -9.16 -29.30
C ASP A 81 -3.21 -8.19 -28.43
N ARG A 82 -3.61 -6.92 -28.39
CA ARG A 82 -2.97 -5.87 -27.60
C ARG A 82 -4.02 -4.99 -26.92
N PRO A 83 -3.74 -4.47 -25.72
CA PRO A 83 -4.55 -3.43 -25.11
C PRO A 83 -4.68 -2.19 -26.01
N PRO A 84 -5.76 -1.40 -25.84
CA PRO A 84 -5.93 -0.16 -26.58
C PRO A 84 -4.78 0.83 -26.31
N ALA A 85 -4.44 1.62 -27.32
CA ALA A 85 -3.48 2.71 -27.22
C ALA A 85 -4.09 3.97 -27.86
N PRO A 86 -4.38 5.03 -27.08
CA PRO A 86 -4.21 5.15 -25.62
C PRO A 86 -5.17 4.24 -24.83
N PHE A 87 -4.92 4.06 -23.53
CA PHE A 87 -5.88 3.43 -22.63
C PHE A 87 -7.17 4.26 -22.53
N LYS A 88 -8.27 3.62 -22.13
CA LYS A 88 -9.59 4.27 -22.04
C LYS A 88 -9.78 5.14 -20.78
N ALA A 89 -8.89 5.02 -19.80
CA ALA A 89 -8.89 5.81 -18.58
C ALA A 89 -7.43 5.95 -18.09
N SER A 90 -7.25 6.64 -16.96
CA SER A 90 -6.00 6.64 -16.20
C SER A 90 -6.23 5.97 -14.86
N GLY A 91 -5.27 5.21 -14.35
CA GLY A 91 -5.37 4.68 -13.00
C GLY A 91 -4.06 4.11 -12.48
N GLN A 92 -4.01 3.90 -11.18
CA GLN A 92 -2.81 3.55 -10.44
C GLN A 92 -3.17 2.77 -9.18
N GLU A 93 -2.38 1.74 -8.87
CA GLU A 93 -2.31 1.18 -7.53
C GLU A 93 -1.30 1.97 -6.70
N VAL A 94 -1.75 2.46 -5.55
CA VAL A 94 -0.97 3.23 -4.60
C VAL A 94 -0.74 2.36 -3.36
N ILE A 95 0.41 1.70 -3.28
CA ILE A 95 0.85 1.02 -2.06
C ILE A 95 1.09 2.10 -0.99
N LEU A 96 0.43 1.96 0.16
CA LEU A 96 0.41 2.94 1.24
C LEU A 96 1.62 2.77 2.17
N VAL A 97 2.19 3.89 2.60
CA VAL A 97 3.40 3.93 3.44
C VAL A 97 3.09 4.58 4.78
N SER A 98 3.46 3.90 5.88
CA SER A 98 3.40 4.47 7.21
C SER A 98 4.72 5.14 7.62
N PHE A 99 4.66 6.41 8.00
CA PHE A 99 5.76 7.15 8.65
C PHE A 99 5.55 7.31 10.16
N SER A 100 4.68 6.50 10.75
CA SER A 100 4.37 6.50 12.17
C SER A 100 4.10 5.09 12.69
N ARG A 101 4.03 4.95 14.01
CA ARG A 101 3.80 3.68 14.67
C ARG A 101 2.97 3.84 15.92
N GLY A 102 2.25 2.78 16.27
CA GLY A 102 1.43 2.69 17.46
C GLY A 102 0.25 1.75 17.31
N THR A 103 -0.57 1.69 18.35
CA THR A 103 -1.87 0.99 18.29
C THR A 103 -2.91 1.94 17.70
N VAL A 104 -3.52 1.55 16.58
CA VAL A 104 -4.50 2.35 15.86
C VAL A 104 -5.77 2.51 16.69
N LYS A 105 -6.13 3.75 17.01
CA LYS A 105 -7.40 4.14 17.63
C LYS A 105 -8.49 4.31 16.58
N SER A 106 -8.17 4.93 15.45
CA SER A 106 -9.09 5.19 14.33
C SER A 106 -8.32 5.38 13.01
N THR A 107 -9.03 5.28 11.87
CA THR A 107 -8.45 5.34 10.50
C THR A 107 -9.04 6.49 9.67
N PRO A 108 -8.98 7.76 10.13
CA PRO A 108 -9.67 8.86 9.46
C PRO A 108 -9.15 9.14 8.06
N GLY A 109 -7.86 8.85 7.78
CA GLY A 109 -7.32 9.00 6.43
C GLY A 109 -7.92 8.01 5.46
N PHE A 110 -8.22 6.78 5.87
CA PHE A 110 -8.90 5.80 5.00
C PHE A 110 -10.31 6.28 4.61
N GLU A 111 -11.03 6.92 5.53
CA GLU A 111 -12.34 7.50 5.22
C GLU A 111 -12.26 8.71 4.30
N LYS A 112 -11.14 9.43 4.30
CA LYS A 112 -10.86 10.49 3.31
C LYS A 112 -10.53 9.91 1.94
N ILE A 113 -9.70 8.85 1.90
CA ILE A 113 -9.32 8.15 0.66
C ILE A 113 -10.55 7.60 -0.06
N LYS A 114 -11.47 6.96 0.67
CA LYS A 114 -12.71 6.41 0.09
C LYS A 114 -13.64 7.44 -0.55
N LYS A 115 -13.42 8.73 -0.28
CA LYS A 115 -14.21 9.85 -0.80
C LYS A 115 -13.54 10.58 -1.97
N LEU A 116 -12.33 10.18 -2.35
CA LEU A 116 -11.63 10.73 -3.49
C LEU A 116 -12.39 10.41 -4.79
N HIS A 117 -12.33 11.32 -5.76
CA HIS A 117 -13.07 11.16 -7.01
C HIS A 117 -12.54 9.98 -7.84
N SER A 118 -11.24 9.69 -7.71
CA SER A 118 -10.62 8.55 -8.37
C SER A 118 -10.71 7.25 -7.57
N PHE A 119 -11.37 7.20 -6.41
CA PHE A 119 -11.39 6.00 -5.57
C PHE A 119 -12.12 4.82 -6.23
N VAL A 120 -11.46 3.66 -6.29
CA VAL A 120 -12.07 2.40 -6.72
C VAL A 120 -12.11 1.39 -5.58
N TYR A 121 -10.98 1.16 -4.92
CA TYR A 121 -10.87 0.13 -3.88
C TYR A 121 -9.74 0.44 -2.90
N LEU A 122 -9.89 0.03 -1.64
CA LEU A 122 -8.84 0.07 -0.62
C LEU A 122 -8.71 -1.33 -0.01
N GLU A 123 -7.56 -1.94 -0.22
CA GLU A 123 -7.14 -3.17 0.46
C GLU A 123 -6.36 -2.81 1.72
N THR A 124 -6.83 -3.24 2.89
CA THR A 124 -6.08 -3.06 4.14
C THR A 124 -6.56 -4.02 5.22
N GLY A 125 -5.61 -4.57 5.99
CA GLY A 125 -5.89 -5.30 7.23
C GLY A 125 -5.93 -4.39 8.47
N ILE A 126 -5.64 -3.08 8.31
CA ILE A 126 -5.53 -2.15 9.42
C ILE A 126 -6.91 -1.69 9.88
N LYS A 127 -7.17 -1.86 11.17
CA LYS A 127 -8.41 -1.46 11.84
C LYS A 127 -8.09 -0.97 13.25
N LYS A 128 -9.09 -0.46 13.96
CA LYS A 128 -8.96 -0.14 15.39
C LYS A 128 -8.38 -1.34 16.15
N GLY A 129 -7.34 -1.11 16.94
CA GLY A 129 -6.59 -2.11 17.69
C GLY A 129 -5.42 -2.75 16.93
N SER A 130 -5.30 -2.54 15.62
CA SER A 130 -4.12 -2.99 14.86
C SER A 130 -2.87 -2.26 15.36
N LYS A 131 -1.74 -2.97 15.40
CA LYS A 131 -0.42 -2.37 15.58
C LYS A 131 0.14 -2.01 14.23
N VAL A 132 0.55 -0.77 14.05
CA VAL A 132 1.25 -0.27 12.86
C VAL A 132 2.67 0.10 13.27
N ASP A 133 3.63 -0.22 12.43
CA ASP A 133 5.02 0.25 12.51
C ASP A 133 5.38 1.06 11.26
N TYR A 134 6.61 1.55 11.17
CA TYR A 134 7.13 2.14 9.95
C TYR A 134 7.13 1.10 8.82
N THR A 135 6.68 1.52 7.65
CA THR A 135 6.76 0.67 6.45
C THR A 135 8.19 0.64 5.96
N VAL A 136 8.83 -0.52 6.05
CA VAL A 136 10.20 -0.79 5.57
C VAL A 136 10.22 -1.89 4.50
N ASP A 137 9.12 -2.62 4.35
CA ASP A 137 8.93 -3.72 3.41
C ASP A 137 7.43 -3.96 3.16
N LEU A 138 7.11 -5.02 2.41
CA LEU A 138 5.73 -5.39 2.10
C LEU A 138 4.94 -5.88 3.34
N PHE A 139 5.60 -6.51 4.32
CA PHE A 139 4.94 -7.05 5.52
C PHE A 139 4.52 -5.96 6.52
N THR A 140 5.28 -4.88 6.55
CA THR A 140 4.99 -3.65 7.29
C THR A 140 4.13 -2.66 6.49
N GLY A 141 3.66 -3.07 5.32
CA GLY A 141 2.70 -2.33 4.50
C GLY A 141 1.35 -2.17 5.21
N ILE A 142 0.73 -1.00 5.04
CA ILE A 142 -0.53 -0.64 5.70
C ILE A 142 -1.75 -0.74 4.75
N GLY A 143 -1.54 -1.22 3.53
CA GLY A 143 -2.57 -1.44 2.52
C GLY A 143 -2.19 -0.89 1.15
N SER A 144 -3.09 -1.04 0.18
CA SER A 144 -3.00 -0.40 -1.13
C SER A 144 -4.34 0.17 -1.57
N VAL A 145 -4.30 1.22 -2.38
CA VAL A 145 -5.49 1.88 -2.93
C VAL A 145 -5.45 1.79 -4.45
N ILE A 146 -6.54 1.31 -5.03
CA ILE A 146 -6.76 1.35 -6.47
C ILE A 146 -7.48 2.65 -6.79
N LEU A 147 -6.84 3.48 -7.61
CA LEU A 147 -7.38 4.74 -8.10
C LEU A 147 -7.56 4.71 -9.62
N MET A 148 -8.60 5.36 -10.10
CA MET A 148 -8.91 5.48 -11.51
C MET A 148 -9.81 6.69 -11.79
N HIS A 149 -9.50 7.44 -12.83
CA HIS A 149 -10.36 8.51 -13.32
C HIS A 149 -10.18 8.71 -14.83
N GLU A 150 -11.19 9.24 -15.51
CA GLU A 150 -11.11 9.58 -16.94
C GLU A 150 -10.15 10.76 -17.19
N ASP A 151 -10.20 11.77 -16.31
CA ASP A 151 -9.25 12.88 -16.30
C ASP A 151 -7.98 12.50 -15.52
N PRO A 152 -6.81 12.41 -16.18
CA PRO A 152 -5.53 12.11 -15.52
C PRO A 152 -5.14 13.13 -14.45
N LYS A 153 -5.60 14.38 -14.53
CA LYS A 153 -5.28 15.42 -13.52
C LYS A 153 -5.96 15.16 -12.19
N VAL A 154 -7.17 14.60 -12.21
CA VAL A 154 -7.87 14.19 -10.99
C VAL A 154 -7.11 13.05 -10.31
N LEU A 155 -6.67 12.04 -11.09
CA LEU A 155 -5.85 10.95 -10.57
C LEU A 155 -4.55 11.48 -9.96
N GLU A 156 -3.82 12.36 -10.65
CA GLU A 156 -2.57 12.94 -10.16
C GLU A 156 -2.78 13.71 -8.84
N SER A 157 -3.82 14.54 -8.78
CA SER A 157 -4.17 15.30 -7.57
C SER A 157 -4.54 14.39 -6.39
N ASP A 158 -5.33 13.36 -6.63
CA ASP A 158 -5.75 12.40 -5.59
C ASP A 158 -4.56 11.57 -5.07
N VAL A 159 -3.67 11.12 -5.97
CA VAL A 159 -2.42 10.45 -5.59
C VAL A 159 -1.55 11.38 -4.73
N ALA A 160 -1.37 12.63 -5.15
CA ALA A 160 -0.59 13.63 -4.40
C ALA A 160 -1.20 13.89 -3.01
N PHE A 161 -2.52 13.95 -2.91
CA PHE A 161 -3.23 14.09 -1.65
C PHE A 161 -2.96 12.90 -0.70
N ILE A 162 -3.01 11.66 -1.22
CA ILE A 162 -2.65 10.46 -0.43
C ILE A 162 -1.21 10.54 0.08
N ARG A 163 -0.26 10.85 -0.81
CA ARG A 163 1.16 10.99 -0.43
C ARG A 163 1.39 12.08 0.59
N GLN A 164 0.63 13.18 0.56
CA GLN A 164 0.69 14.21 1.58
C GLN A 164 0.14 13.73 2.93
N MET A 165 -0.97 12.97 2.93
CA MET A 165 -1.50 12.40 4.17
C MET A 165 -0.55 11.41 4.83
N GLU A 166 0.19 10.63 4.05
CA GLU A 166 1.26 9.75 4.56
C GLU A 166 2.33 10.56 5.29
N LYS A 167 2.89 11.59 4.63
CA LYS A 167 3.92 12.47 5.20
C LYS A 167 3.45 13.19 6.47
N ASP A 168 2.20 13.61 6.49
CA ASP A 168 1.58 14.31 7.62
C ASP A 168 1.16 13.36 8.76
N ASN A 169 1.35 12.04 8.61
CA ASN A 169 0.85 11.01 9.53
C ASN A 169 -0.66 11.12 9.82
N LYS A 170 -1.44 11.44 8.79
CA LYS A 170 -2.90 11.65 8.87
C LYS A 170 -3.73 10.43 8.49
N LEU A 171 -3.09 9.29 8.20
CA LEU A 171 -3.80 8.04 7.91
C LEU A 171 -4.50 7.48 9.16
N PHE A 172 -3.86 7.60 10.32
CA PHE A 172 -4.28 7.00 11.57
C PHE A 172 -4.29 8.01 12.72
N GLU A 173 -5.18 7.80 13.68
CA GLU A 173 -4.99 8.29 15.05
C GLU A 173 -4.53 7.11 15.90
N TYR A 174 -3.52 7.33 16.74
CA TYR A 174 -3.03 6.31 17.66
C TYR A 174 -3.60 6.48 19.06
N GLU A 175 -3.61 5.39 19.82
CA GLU A 175 -3.82 5.45 21.26
C GLU A 175 -2.73 6.31 21.93
N PRO A 176 -3.05 7.02 23.02
CA PRO A 176 -2.04 7.75 23.78
C PRO A 176 -0.93 6.81 24.22
N SER A 177 0.33 7.19 23.95
CA SER A 177 1.47 6.42 24.43
C SER A 177 1.42 6.36 25.96
N ARG A 178 1.28 5.16 26.54
CA ARG A 178 1.48 5.00 27.98
C ARG A 178 2.95 5.23 28.25
N VAL A 179 3.29 6.39 28.81
CA VAL A 179 4.59 6.57 29.45
C VAL A 179 4.61 5.60 30.62
N MET A 180 5.31 4.47 30.48
CA MET A 180 5.61 3.61 31.62
C MET A 180 6.61 4.35 32.49
N PHE A 181 6.13 4.97 33.57
CA PHE A 181 7.00 5.26 34.70
C PHE A 181 7.41 3.92 35.30
N SER A 182 8.70 3.59 35.25
CA SER A 182 9.25 2.46 36.00
C SER A 182 8.96 2.65 37.49
N SER A 183 8.44 1.61 38.14
CA SER A 183 8.12 1.59 39.58
C SER A 183 9.34 1.97 40.44
N PRO A 184 9.19 2.75 41.53
CA PRO A 184 10.27 3.15 42.44
C PRO A 184 10.71 2.02 43.39
N SER A 185 10.73 0.77 42.94
CA SER A 185 10.98 -0.39 43.80
C SER A 185 12.45 -0.58 44.26
N ASN A 186 13.28 0.49 44.23
CA ASN A 186 14.62 0.54 44.84
C ASN A 186 14.76 1.69 45.86
N ILE A 187 13.70 2.07 46.57
CA ILE A 187 13.80 2.99 47.74
C ILE A 187 13.59 2.19 49.03
N LEU A 188 14.38 1.13 49.22
CA LEU A 188 14.51 0.46 50.53
C LEU A 188 15.80 0.83 51.27
N ASP A 189 16.65 1.70 50.69
CA ASP A 189 17.91 2.15 51.31
C ASP A 189 17.82 3.52 52.01
N THR A 190 16.65 4.18 52.04
CA THR A 190 16.49 5.50 52.69
C THR A 190 15.59 5.45 53.94
N LEU A 191 15.62 4.33 54.67
CA LEU A 191 14.97 4.20 55.99
C LEU A 191 15.92 3.84 57.13
N LEU A 192 17.24 3.92 56.91
CA LEU A 192 18.26 3.70 57.93
C LEU A 192 19.24 4.87 58.05
N SER A 193 18.70 6.07 58.30
CA SER A 193 19.41 7.08 59.08
C SER A 193 18.39 7.99 59.79
N THR A 194 18.03 7.62 61.02
CA THR A 194 18.17 8.47 62.24
C THR A 194 18.29 9.98 61.96
N VAL A 195 17.54 10.92 62.55
CA VAL A 195 16.95 11.06 63.89
C VAL A 195 15.99 12.26 63.86
N THR A 196 14.95 12.15 64.69
CA THR A 196 14.02 13.13 65.24
C THR A 196 14.54 14.57 65.45
N ILE A 197 13.69 15.58 65.22
CA ILE A 197 13.21 16.60 66.20
C ILE A 197 12.42 17.70 65.44
N SER A 198 11.24 18.03 65.94
CA SER A 198 10.46 19.23 65.66
C SER A 198 10.90 20.39 66.57
N ALA A 199 10.88 21.64 66.10
CA ALA A 199 10.32 22.81 66.80
C ALA A 199 10.65 24.11 66.05
N ASP A 200 9.70 25.06 66.12
CA ASP A 200 9.80 26.48 65.78
C ASP A 200 11.07 27.17 66.30
N ASN A 201 11.60 28.17 65.57
CA ASN A 201 11.49 29.61 65.89
C ASN A 201 12.46 30.49 65.07
N GLN A 202 11.99 31.72 64.81
CA GLN A 202 12.72 33.00 64.72
C GLN A 202 13.66 33.37 63.54
N GLN A 203 13.20 34.38 62.78
CA GLN A 203 13.72 35.78 62.75
C GLN A 203 15.10 36.10 62.12
N ASN A 204 15.05 37.01 61.13
CA ASN A 204 16.03 38.04 60.69
C ASN A 204 17.46 37.63 60.31
N TYR A 205 17.94 38.08 59.14
CA TYR A 205 18.90 39.20 59.02
C TYR A 205 19.25 39.48 57.53
N PHE A 206 19.11 40.77 57.17
CA PHE A 206 19.56 41.52 55.97
C PHE A 206 19.06 41.12 54.58
#